data_AF-A0AAD5EFJ8-F1
#
_entry.id   AF-A0AAD5EFJ8-F1
#
_cell.length_a   1.000
_cell.length_b   1.000
_cell.length_c   1.000
_cell.angle_alpha   90.00
_cell.angle_beta   90.00
_cell.angle_gamma   90.00
#
_symmetry.space_group_name_H-M   'P 1'
#
loop_
_entity.id
_entity.type
_entity.pdbx_description
1 polymer ?
#
loop_
_entity_poly.entity_id
_entity_poly.type
_entity_poly.pdbx_seq_one_letter_code
_entity_poly.pdbx_strand_id
1 'polypeptide(L)'
;MHGERYTDAISCFVEYNKNRHLDYKPWRYMASTFLKCFNEEPKASDELVLHVAHASVQRALRILSSSRWPTADFAQKRCQAEYDDIQALQQTIVNLGGAAQDYFAYMSTHGDVAPASLQSFNWEDIIWINEECKRIAGNKDVQEEEPKSVREL
;
A
#
# COMPACT_ATOMS: atom_id res chain seq x y z
N MET A 1 -21.95 9.96 9.44
CA MET A 1 -21.77 8.84 8.49
C MET A 1 -20.69 9.23 7.48
N HIS A 2 -19.41 9.14 7.84
CA HIS A 2 -18.28 9.33 6.91
C HIS A 2 -17.52 8.01 6.71
N GLY A 3 -17.46 7.16 7.75
CA GLY A 3 -16.96 5.78 7.66
C GLY A 3 -17.46 4.94 6.47
N GLU A 4 -18.76 4.98 6.12
CA GLU A 4 -19.32 4.20 5.00
C GLU A 4 -18.65 4.53 3.65
N ARG A 5 -18.27 5.80 3.43
CA ARG A 5 -17.65 6.23 2.17
C ARG A 5 -16.22 5.71 2.02
N TYR A 6 -15.50 5.56 3.13
CA TYR A 6 -14.14 5.03 3.13
C TYR A 6 -14.15 3.52 2.89
N THR A 7 -15.10 2.82 3.49
CA THR A 7 -15.31 1.39 3.27
C THR A 7 -15.63 1.08 1.82
N ASP A 8 -16.62 1.76 1.24
CA ASP A 8 -17.00 1.57 -0.17
C ASP A 8 -15.83 1.85 -1.12
N ALA A 9 -15.04 2.89 -0.83
CA ALA A 9 -13.86 3.24 -1.62
C ALA A 9 -12.80 2.13 -1.57
N ILE A 10 -12.48 1.59 -0.39
CA ILE A 10 -11.55 0.47 -0.24
C ILE A 10 -12.05 -0.75 -1.01
N SER A 11 -13.32 -1.13 -0.84
CA SER A 11 -13.90 -2.27 -1.57
C SER A 11 -13.83 -2.09 -3.08
N CYS A 12 -14.10 -0.88 -3.60
CA CYS A 12 -13.95 -0.59 -5.03
C CYS A 12 -12.50 -0.76 -5.52
N PHE A 13 -11.50 -0.31 -4.74
CA PHE A 13 -10.10 -0.48 -5.11
C PHE A 13 -9.65 -1.95 -5.04
N VAL A 14 -10.15 -2.71 -4.07
CA VAL A 14 -9.89 -4.15 -3.95
C VAL A 14 -10.49 -4.90 -5.14
N GLU A 15 -11.77 -4.68 -5.45
CA GLU A 15 -12.42 -5.30 -6.61
C GLU A 15 -11.75 -4.95 -7.94
N TYR A 16 -11.32 -3.69 -8.11
CA TYR A 16 -10.53 -3.30 -9.26
C TYR A 16 -9.20 -4.07 -9.32
N ASN A 17 -8.46 -4.14 -8.22
CA ASN A 17 -7.16 -4.81 -8.19
C ASN A 17 -7.25 -6.34 -8.32
N LYS A 18 -8.34 -6.98 -7.88
CA LYS A 18 -8.58 -8.41 -8.13
C LYS A 18 -8.54 -8.75 -9.62
N ASN A 19 -8.79 -7.77 -10.48
CA ASN A 19 -8.70 -7.90 -11.94
C ASN A 19 -7.40 -7.34 -12.54
N ARG A 20 -6.60 -6.58 -11.77
CA ARG A 20 -5.40 -5.83 -12.25
C ARG A 20 -4.30 -5.74 -11.19
N HIS A 21 -3.72 -6.88 -10.82
CA HIS A 21 -2.78 -7.04 -9.70
C HIS A 21 -1.49 -6.19 -9.72
N LEU A 22 -1.12 -5.61 -10.88
CA LEU A 22 0.13 -4.84 -11.07
C LEU A 22 -0.11 -3.35 -11.31
N ASP A 23 -1.30 -2.82 -11.02
CA ASP A 23 -1.53 -1.38 -11.04
C ASP A 23 -1.17 -0.79 -9.67
N TYR A 24 -0.20 0.13 -9.61
CA TYR A 24 0.22 0.75 -8.35
C TYR A 24 -0.79 1.80 -7.84
N LYS A 25 -1.63 2.35 -8.73
CA LYS A 25 -2.50 3.49 -8.37
C LYS A 25 -3.57 3.14 -7.34
N PRO A 26 -4.31 2.02 -7.45
CA PRO A 26 -5.28 1.66 -6.43
C PRO A 26 -4.61 1.42 -5.07
N TRP A 27 -3.36 0.92 -5.02
CA TRP A 27 -2.60 0.80 -3.77
C TRP A 27 -2.27 2.16 -3.14
N ARG A 28 -1.84 3.13 -3.95
CA ARG A 28 -1.67 4.53 -3.54
C ARG A 28 -3.00 5.13 -3.04
N TYR A 29 -4.11 4.85 -3.71
CA TYR A 29 -5.42 5.34 -3.32
C TYR A 29 -5.94 4.69 -2.04
N MET A 30 -5.78 3.38 -1.86
CA MET A 30 -6.09 2.70 -0.61
C MET A 30 -5.31 3.31 0.57
N ALA A 31 -4.00 3.51 0.43
CA ALA A 31 -3.20 4.17 1.45
C ALA A 31 -3.71 5.58 1.80
N SER A 32 -4.07 6.36 0.77
CA SER A 32 -4.65 7.70 0.94
C SER A 32 -6.02 7.67 1.62
N THR A 33 -6.84 6.67 1.31
CA THR A 33 -8.18 6.47 1.90
C THR A 33 -8.09 6.12 3.38
N PHE A 34 -7.19 5.20 3.75
CA PHE A 34 -6.93 4.89 5.16
C PHE A 34 -6.41 6.11 5.93
N LEU A 35 -5.48 6.87 5.35
CA LEU A 35 -4.97 8.09 5.97
C LEU A 35 -6.07 9.15 6.17
N LYS A 36 -6.96 9.33 5.18
CA LYS A 36 -8.11 10.25 5.32
C LYS A 36 -9.07 9.79 6.42
N CYS A 37 -9.38 8.50 6.45
CA CYS A 37 -10.22 7.92 7.51
C CYS A 37 -9.62 8.19 8.90
N PHE A 38 -8.31 7.96 9.06
CA PHE A 38 -7.61 8.24 10.32
C PHE A 38 -7.69 9.72 10.71
N ASN A 39 -7.49 10.65 9.76
CA ASN A 39 -7.49 12.08 10.05
C ASN A 39 -8.89 12.63 10.38
N GLU A 40 -9.95 12.06 9.81
CA GLU A 40 -11.32 12.54 10.04
C GLU A 40 -12.00 11.90 11.24
N GLU A 41 -11.69 10.64 11.53
CA GLU A 41 -12.26 9.90 12.66
C GLU A 41 -11.15 9.34 13.58
N PRO A 42 -10.21 10.15 14.11
CA PRO A 42 -9.11 9.65 14.91
C PRO A 42 -9.63 9.09 16.24
N LYS A 43 -9.60 7.77 16.40
CA LYS A 43 -9.80 7.11 17.69
C LYS A 43 -8.46 6.74 18.29
N ALA A 44 -8.40 6.71 19.62
CA ALA A 44 -7.19 6.37 20.37
C ALA A 44 -6.62 4.96 20.04
N SER A 45 -7.38 4.11 19.35
CA SER A 45 -7.00 2.76 18.92
C SER A 45 -6.62 2.63 17.43
N ASP A 46 -6.64 3.71 16.66
CA ASP A 46 -6.59 3.64 15.18
C ASP A 46 -5.19 3.52 14.57
N GLU A 47 -4.19 3.17 15.38
CA GLU A 47 -2.81 2.93 14.94
C GLU A 47 -2.75 1.90 13.80
N LEU A 48 -3.60 0.86 13.84
CA LEU A 48 -3.65 -0.16 12.79
C LEU A 48 -4.14 0.35 11.43
N VAL A 49 -4.95 1.41 11.39
CA VAL A 49 -5.36 2.06 10.13
C VAL A 49 -4.14 2.67 9.45
N LEU A 50 -3.26 3.30 10.22
CA LEU A 50 -2.00 3.84 9.70
C LEU A 50 -1.02 2.73 9.30
N HIS A 51 -0.97 1.62 10.05
CA HIS A 51 -0.13 0.49 9.70
C HIS A 51 -0.57 -0.18 8.38
N VAL A 52 -1.87 -0.36 8.13
CA VAL A 52 -2.37 -0.89 6.83
C VAL A 52 -2.21 0.14 5.70
N ALA A 53 -2.33 1.43 5.99
CA ALA A 53 -1.98 2.49 5.04
C ALA A 53 -0.50 2.39 4.63
N HIS A 54 0.39 2.15 5.59
CA HIS A 54 1.83 1.98 5.33
C HIS A 54 2.12 0.72 4.53
N ALA A 55 1.46 -0.40 4.82
CA ALA A 55 1.59 -1.61 4.02
C ALA A 55 1.15 -1.38 2.57
N SER A 56 0.02 -0.67 2.38
CA SER A 56 -0.53 -0.33 1.06
C SER A 56 0.41 0.56 0.25
N VAL A 57 1.01 1.59 0.87
CA VAL A 57 1.94 2.49 0.16
C VAL A 57 3.26 1.77 -0.19
N GLN A 58 3.76 0.88 0.69
CA GLN A 58 4.92 0.04 0.38
C GLN A 58 4.63 -0.88 -0.82
N ARG A 59 3.41 -1.42 -0.91
CA ARG A 59 3.00 -2.22 -2.06
C ARG A 59 2.96 -1.39 -3.35
N ALA A 60 2.43 -0.16 -3.29
CA ALA A 60 2.43 0.77 -4.42
C ALA A 60 3.86 1.05 -4.92
N LEU A 61 4.79 1.40 -4.01
CA LEU A 61 6.19 1.64 -4.36
C LEU A 61 6.85 0.43 -5.02
N ARG A 62 6.61 -0.78 -4.49
CA ARG A 62 7.15 -2.02 -5.06
C ARG A 62 6.63 -2.28 -6.48
N ILE A 63 5.33 -2.07 -6.72
CA ILE A 63 4.77 -2.22 -8.08
C ILE A 63 5.39 -1.18 -9.01
N LEU A 64 5.45 0.07 -8.57
CA LEU A 64 5.98 1.17 -9.37
C LEU A 64 7.44 0.92 -9.76
N SER A 65 8.29 0.49 -8.81
CA SER A 65 9.72 0.24 -9.03
C SER A 65 10.02 -1.03 -9.81
N SER A 66 9.14 -2.03 -9.76
CA SER A 66 9.27 -3.28 -10.56
C SER A 66 8.63 -3.18 -11.95
N SER A 67 7.84 -2.14 -12.20
CA SER A 67 7.18 -1.94 -13.50
C SER A 67 8.18 -1.52 -14.57
N ARG A 68 8.01 -2.04 -15.79
CA ARG A 68 8.80 -1.62 -16.95
C ARG A 68 8.25 -0.32 -17.52
N TRP A 69 8.92 0.79 -17.21
CA TRP A 69 8.60 2.10 -17.80
C TRP A 69 9.33 2.30 -19.13
N PRO A 70 8.70 2.93 -20.13
CA PRO A 70 9.39 3.31 -21.37
C PRO A 70 10.62 4.18 -21.08
N THR A 71 11.71 4.00 -21.83
CA THR A 71 12.96 4.76 -21.65
C THR A 71 12.88 6.20 -22.15
N ALA A 72 11.78 6.59 -22.80
CA ALA A 72 11.56 7.96 -23.25
C ALA A 72 11.59 8.95 -22.06
N ASP A 73 12.27 10.08 -22.22
CA ASP A 73 12.47 11.09 -21.16
C ASP A 73 11.17 11.50 -20.46
N PHE A 74 10.09 11.70 -21.23
CA PHE A 74 8.79 12.04 -20.67
C PHE A 74 8.24 10.94 -19.74
N ALA A 75 8.40 9.67 -20.13
CA ALA A 75 7.94 8.55 -19.32
C ALA A 75 8.80 8.38 -18.04
N GLN A 76 10.11 8.61 -18.14
CA GLN A 76 11.00 8.58 -16.98
C GLN A 76 10.71 9.70 -16.00
N LYS A 77 10.51 10.94 -16.48
CA LYS A 77 10.11 12.07 -15.64
C LYS A 77 8.78 11.83 -14.94
N ARG A 78 7.80 11.25 -15.66
CA ARG A 78 6.51 10.87 -15.07
C ARG A 78 6.66 9.78 -14.01
N CYS A 79 7.47 8.75 -14.27
CA CYS A 79 7.75 7.70 -13.29
C CYS A 79 8.33 8.30 -12.01
N GLN A 80 9.34 9.17 -12.14
CA GLN A 80 9.98 9.83 -11.00
C GLN A 80 8.97 10.68 -10.21
N ALA A 81 8.16 11.49 -10.88
CA ALA A 81 7.15 12.31 -10.20
C ALA A 81 6.13 11.45 -9.43
N GLU A 82 5.68 10.33 -10.01
CA GLU A 82 4.78 9.39 -9.32
C GLU A 82 5.48 8.69 -8.14
N TYR A 83 6.77 8.40 -8.26
CA TYR A 83 7.57 7.82 -7.19
C TYR A 83 7.71 8.79 -6.01
N ASP A 84 8.08 10.05 -6.30
CA ASP A 84 8.24 11.11 -5.30
C ASP A 84 6.91 11.38 -4.57
N ASP A 85 5.79 11.42 -5.30
CA ASP A 85 4.44 11.55 -4.73
C ASP A 85 4.12 10.44 -3.72
N ILE A 86 4.43 9.19 -4.08
CA ILE A 86 4.15 8.03 -3.23
C ILE A 86 5.10 7.99 -2.02
N GLN A 87 6.37 8.39 -2.20
CA GLN A 87 7.31 8.53 -1.09
C GLN A 87 6.88 9.64 -0.11
N ALA A 88 6.38 10.78 -0.60
CA ALA A 88 5.85 11.84 0.24
C ALA A 88 4.64 11.37 1.08
N LEU A 89 3.74 10.61 0.46
CA LEU A 89 2.62 9.96 1.16
C LEU A 89 3.12 8.97 2.22
N GLN A 90 4.12 8.14 1.88
CA GLN A 90 4.73 7.21 2.83
C GLN A 90 5.33 7.95 4.03
N GLN A 91 6.06 9.03 3.80
CA GLN A 91 6.68 9.81 4.87
C GLN A 91 5.61 10.44 5.78
N THR A 92 4.50 10.90 5.21
CA THR A 92 3.37 11.43 6.00
C THR A 92 2.78 10.35 6.90
N ILE A 93 2.54 9.15 6.37
CA ILE A 93 2.02 8.02 7.15
C ILE A 93 3.00 7.62 8.27
N VAL A 94 4.30 7.54 7.99
CA VAL A 94 5.34 7.22 8.99
C VAL A 94 5.42 8.29 10.07
N ASN A 95 5.35 9.56 9.71
CA ASN A 95 5.39 10.67 10.68
C ASN A 95 4.18 10.66 11.64
N LEU A 96 3.06 10.06 11.22
CA LEU A 96 1.87 9.87 12.05
C LEU A 96 1.91 8.58 12.89
N GLY A 97 2.98 7.79 12.79
CA GLY A 97 3.15 6.53 13.53
C GLY A 97 2.84 5.27 12.73
N GLY A 98 2.57 5.38 11.42
CA GLY A 98 2.33 4.23 10.55
C GLY A 98 3.57 3.34 10.40
N ALA A 99 3.34 2.04 10.51
CA ALA A 99 4.38 1.01 10.57
C ALA A 99 3.87 -0.33 10.04
N ALA A 100 4.24 -0.68 8.80
CA ALA A 100 3.74 -1.85 8.09
C ALA A 100 4.10 -3.16 8.79
N GLN A 101 5.25 -3.23 9.45
CA GLN A 101 5.67 -4.39 10.23
C GLN A 101 4.70 -4.70 11.38
N ASP A 102 4.14 -3.68 12.03
CA ASP A 102 3.21 -3.85 13.13
C ASP A 102 1.85 -4.34 12.63
N TYR A 103 1.44 -3.92 11.43
CA TYR A 103 0.31 -4.51 10.71
C TYR A 103 0.51 -6.00 10.45
N PHE A 104 1.65 -6.40 9.87
CA PHE A 104 1.90 -7.81 9.59
C PHE A 104 2.03 -8.67 10.85
N ALA A 105 2.62 -8.13 11.92
CA ALA A 105 2.70 -8.78 13.22
C ALA A 105 1.29 -9.00 13.81
N TYR A 106 0.43 -7.98 13.73
CA TYR A 106 -0.96 -8.07 14.14
C TYR A 106 -1.70 -9.16 13.34
N MET A 107 -1.65 -9.12 12.02
CA MET A 107 -2.34 -10.09 11.14
C MET A 107 -1.85 -11.52 11.35
N SER A 108 -0.58 -11.72 11.74
CA SER A 108 -0.03 -13.06 12.02
C SER A 108 -0.51 -13.64 13.35
N THR A 109 -0.96 -12.79 14.28
CA THR A 109 -1.35 -13.20 15.64
C THR A 109 -2.88 -13.19 15.81
N HIS A 110 -3.57 -12.28 15.14
CA HIS A 110 -5.00 -11.99 15.35
C HIS A 110 -5.80 -11.93 14.02
N GLY A 111 -5.27 -12.48 12.93
CA GLY A 111 -5.84 -12.32 11.57
C GLY A 111 -7.30 -12.78 11.39
N ASP A 112 -7.82 -13.58 12.32
CA ASP A 112 -9.20 -14.08 12.29
C ASP A 112 -10.23 -13.09 12.88
N VAL A 113 -9.78 -12.03 13.56
CA VAL A 113 -10.67 -11.09 14.28
C VAL A 113 -10.39 -9.66 13.85
N ALA A 114 -11.44 -8.97 13.39
CA ALA A 114 -11.37 -7.56 13.05
C ALA A 114 -11.15 -6.70 14.33
N PRO A 115 -10.05 -5.93 14.41
CA PRO A 115 -9.86 -4.99 15.51
C PRO A 115 -10.86 -3.84 15.43
N ALA A 116 -11.14 -3.21 16.57
CA ALA A 116 -12.03 -2.05 16.66
C ALA A 116 -11.64 -0.91 15.69
N SER A 117 -10.34 -0.73 15.42
CA SER A 117 -9.81 0.28 14.51
C SER A 117 -10.08 0.00 13.03
N LEU A 118 -10.36 -1.25 12.66
CA LEU A 118 -10.71 -1.64 11.29
C LEU A 118 -12.16 -2.09 11.15
N GLN A 119 -12.97 -1.97 12.21
CA GLN A 119 -14.35 -2.46 12.24
C GLN A 119 -15.26 -1.75 11.23
N SER A 120 -14.92 -0.53 10.82
CA SER A 120 -15.64 0.19 9.76
C SER A 120 -15.42 -0.42 8.38
N PHE A 121 -14.28 -1.08 8.14
CA PHE A 121 -13.92 -1.66 6.85
C PHE A 121 -14.44 -3.08 6.71
N ASN A 122 -14.67 -3.50 5.46
CA ASN A 122 -14.96 -4.90 5.18
C ASN A 122 -13.72 -5.75 5.50
N TRP A 123 -13.86 -6.69 6.42
CA TRP A 123 -12.75 -7.51 6.88
C TRP A 123 -12.16 -8.41 5.78
N GLU A 124 -12.99 -8.88 4.84
CA GLU A 124 -12.52 -9.66 3.70
C GLU A 124 -11.56 -8.87 2.81
N ASP A 125 -11.79 -7.57 2.66
CA ASP A 125 -10.92 -6.67 1.89
C ASP A 125 -9.59 -6.46 2.62
N ILE A 126 -9.59 -6.35 3.95
CA ILE A 126 -8.36 -6.24 4.75
C ILE A 126 -7.54 -7.53 4.68
N ILE A 127 -8.19 -8.70 4.80
CA ILE A 127 -7.53 -10.00 4.62
C ILE A 127 -6.90 -10.07 3.22
N TRP A 128 -7.65 -9.70 2.18
CA TRP A 128 -7.14 -9.68 0.82
C TRP A 128 -5.92 -8.75 0.66
N ILE A 129 -5.98 -7.55 1.25
CA ILE A 129 -4.85 -6.60 1.27
C ILE A 129 -3.61 -7.24 1.92
N ASN A 130 -3.77 -7.91 3.07
CA ASN A 130 -2.68 -8.62 3.73
C ASN A 130 -2.03 -9.66 2.81
N GLU A 131 -2.83 -10.52 2.19
CA GLU A 131 -2.33 -11.60 1.32
C GLU A 131 -1.59 -11.07 0.09
N GLU A 132 -2.10 -10.02 -0.54
CA GLU A 132 -1.41 -9.37 -1.67
C GLU A 132 -0.11 -8.67 -1.28
N CYS A 133 -0.06 -8.08 -0.07
CA CYS A 133 1.16 -7.47 0.44
C CYS A 133 2.25 -8.52 0.71
N LYS A 134 1.86 -9.73 1.13
CA LYS A 134 2.74 -10.88 1.35
C LYS A 134 3.19 -11.57 0.06
N ARG A 135 2.32 -11.66 -0.96
CA ARG A 135 2.57 -12.46 -2.18
C ARG A 135 3.88 -12.12 -2.91
N ILE A 136 4.31 -10.85 -2.88
CA ILE A 136 5.57 -10.44 -3.55
C ILE A 136 6.79 -10.49 -2.63
N ALA A 137 6.61 -10.57 -1.31
CA ALA A 137 7.73 -10.85 -0.39
C ALA A 137 8.31 -12.26 -0.59
N GLY A 138 7.55 -13.18 -1.20
CA GLY A 138 7.95 -14.55 -1.52
C GLY A 138 8.67 -14.75 -2.86
N ASN A 139 8.78 -13.75 -3.74
CA ASN A 139 9.54 -13.85 -5.00
C ASN A 139 11.04 -13.52 -4.80
N LYS A 140 11.66 -14.10 -3.78
CA LYS A 140 13.12 -14.04 -3.53
C LYS A 140 13.91 -15.11 -4.31
N ASP A 141 13.37 -15.60 -5.42
CA ASP A 141 14.08 -16.49 -6.37
C ASP A 141 14.39 -15.79 -7.71
N VAL A 142 14.42 -14.45 -7.74
CA VAL A 142 15.09 -13.73 -8.81
C VAL A 142 16.51 -13.42 -8.32
N GLN A 143 17.43 -14.20 -8.86
CA GLN A 143 18.88 -14.14 -8.67
C GLN A 143 19.39 -12.70 -8.53
N GLU A 144 20.28 -12.49 -7.56
CA GLU A 144 21.17 -11.34 -7.48
C GLU A 144 21.97 -11.23 -8.78
N GLU A 145 21.45 -10.54 -9.79
CA GLU A 145 22.30 -9.98 -10.85
C GLU A 145 22.82 -8.63 -10.36
N GLU A 146 24.14 -8.56 -10.20
CA GLU A 146 24.88 -7.35 -9.84
C GLU A 146 24.44 -6.14 -10.69
N PRO A 147 24.39 -4.93 -10.11
CA PRO A 147 24.08 -3.72 -10.86
C PRO A 147 25.16 -3.48 -11.92
N LYS A 148 24.81 -3.68 -13.20
CA LYS A 148 25.68 -3.30 -14.32
C LYS A 148 25.86 -1.79 -14.32
N SER A 149 27.12 -1.38 -14.14
CA SER A 149 27.62 0.00 -14.17
C SER A 149 27.19 0.73 -15.45
N VAL A 150 26.67 1.95 -15.30
CA VAL A 150 26.19 2.85 -16.37
C VAL A 150 27.37 3.51 -17.13
N ARG A 151 28.38 2.74 -17.53
CA ARG A 151 29.55 3.26 -18.26
C ARG A 151 29.82 2.63 -19.62
N GLU A 152 28.89 1.86 -20.17
CA GLU A 152 29.02 1.30 -21.53
C GLU A 152 27.72 1.39 -22.34
N LEU A 153 27.23 2.62 -22.54
CA LEU A 153 26.35 2.97 -23.66
C LEU A 153 26.94 4.18 -24.39
#